data_AF-A0A453IPN2-F1
#
_entry.id   AF-A0A453IPN2-F1
#
_cell.length_a   1.000
_cell.length_b   1.000
_cell.length_c   1.000
_cell.angle_alpha   90.00
_cell.angle_beta   90.00
_cell.angle_gamma   90.00
#
_symmetry.space_group_name_H-M   'P 1'
#
loop_
_entity.id
_entity.type
_entity.pdbx_description
1 polymer ?
#
loop_
_entity_poly.entity_id
_entity_poly.type
_entity_poly.pdbx_seq_one_letter_code
_entity_poly.pdbx_strand_id
1 'polypeptide(L)'
;DDDDDDTNNEIIQLWSIFRLLGTPDDRTWPEFTSLPHTAKALQLLPPGHKQSKLRDLFPQEKLSEEGFQVLQGLLTCNPDKRLTAAAALKHRWFAAPRPAAAAAKVGALSFPVKTAPRIKFIPPAMSQKNLLKIPVAVWNAAQQV
;
A
#
# COMPACT_ATOMS: atom_id res chain seq x y z
N ASP A 1 24.89 0.99 14.96
CA ASP A 1 25.06 0.34 13.65
C ASP A 1 23.87 -0.54 13.30
N ASP A 2 22.64 -0.05 13.50
CA ASP A 2 21.41 -0.79 13.18
C ASP A 2 20.88 -0.41 11.77
N ASP A 3 21.18 0.80 11.28
CA ASP A 3 20.71 1.31 9.99
C ASP A 3 21.25 0.55 8.76
N ASP A 4 22.40 -0.11 8.90
CA ASP A 4 23.01 -0.90 7.83
C ASP A 4 22.24 -2.21 7.55
N ASP A 5 21.63 -2.82 8.57
CA ASP A 5 20.84 -4.05 8.41
C ASP A 5 19.52 -3.76 7.66
N ASP A 6 18.84 -2.68 8.05
CA ASP A 6 17.60 -2.24 7.40
C ASP A 6 17.83 -1.93 5.90
N THR A 7 18.90 -1.20 5.58
CA THR A 7 19.26 -0.89 4.19
C THR A 7 19.48 -2.15 3.35
N ASN A 8 20.15 -3.15 3.92
CA ASN A 8 20.39 -4.41 3.24
C ASN A 8 19.09 -5.21 3.03
N ASN A 9 18.19 -5.20 4.02
CA ASN A 9 16.88 -5.82 3.94
C ASN A 9 16.01 -5.21 2.82
N GLU A 10 16.03 -3.89 2.66
CA GLU A 10 15.33 -3.19 1.56
C GLU A 10 15.88 -3.58 0.18
N ILE A 11 17.21 -3.65 0.05
CA ILE A 11 17.87 -4.07 -1.20
C ILE A 11 17.47 -5.51 -1.57
N ILE A 12 17.47 -6.42 -0.59
CA ILE A 12 17.08 -7.83 -0.79
C ILE A 12 15.59 -7.93 -1.16
N GLN A 13 14.74 -7.13 -0.53
CA GLN A 13 13.32 -7.09 -0.87
C GLN A 13 13.11 -6.62 -2.31
N LEU A 14 13.77 -5.53 -2.71
CA LEU A 14 13.68 -4.98 -4.06
C LEU A 14 14.19 -5.98 -5.12
N TRP A 15 15.32 -6.63 -4.83
CA TRP A 15 15.83 -7.73 -5.65
C TRP A 15 14.81 -8.87 -5.78
N SER A 16 14.15 -9.26 -4.68
CA SER A 16 13.14 -10.31 -4.68
C SER A 16 11.94 -9.96 -5.56
N ILE A 17 11.50 -8.70 -5.51
CA ILE A 17 10.41 -8.18 -6.34
C ILE A 17 10.79 -8.27 -7.82
N PHE A 18 11.94 -7.74 -8.23
CA PHE A 18 12.38 -7.78 -9.63
C PHE A 18 12.68 -9.20 -10.11
N ARG A 19 13.21 -10.06 -9.24
CA ARG A 19 13.41 -11.49 -9.54
C ARG A 19 12.09 -12.19 -9.86
N LEU A 20 10.99 -11.82 -9.19
CA LEU A 20 9.68 -12.41 -9.44
C LEU A 20 8.94 -11.77 -10.62
N LEU A 21 8.85 -10.43 -10.63
CA LEU A 21 8.02 -9.69 -11.59
C LEU A 21 8.74 -9.38 -12.90
N GLY A 22 10.06 -9.55 -12.94
CA GLY A 22 10.91 -9.04 -14.00
C GLY A 22 11.40 -7.62 -13.68
N THR A 23 12.53 -7.26 -14.29
CA THR A 23 13.05 -5.89 -14.22
C THR A 23 12.18 -4.96 -15.05
N PRO A 24 11.75 -3.79 -14.51
CA PRO A 24 11.06 -2.77 -15.29
C PRO A 24 11.89 -2.37 -16.52
N ASP A 25 11.24 -2.13 -17.65
CA ASP A 25 11.92 -1.63 -18.86
C ASP A 25 11.98 -0.09 -18.80
N ASP A 26 13.08 0.49 -19.27
CA ASP A 26 13.26 1.96 -19.32
C ASP A 26 12.16 2.64 -20.15
N ARG A 27 11.50 1.91 -21.05
CA ARG A 27 10.35 2.40 -21.83
C ARG A 27 9.06 2.47 -21.01
N THR A 28 8.92 1.58 -20.03
CA THR A 28 7.71 1.45 -19.19
C THR A 28 7.80 2.28 -17.91
N TRP A 29 9.01 2.52 -17.41
CA TRP A 29 9.25 3.34 -16.23
C TRP A 29 10.65 3.97 -16.27
N PRO A 30 10.89 5.00 -17.10
CA PRO A 30 12.22 5.57 -17.32
C PRO A 30 12.93 6.00 -16.02
N GLU A 31 12.18 6.53 -15.07
CA GLU A 31 12.69 7.11 -13.83
C GLU A 31 13.07 6.05 -12.78
N PHE A 32 12.76 4.77 -13.01
CA PHE A 32 12.93 3.72 -11.99
C PHE A 32 14.39 3.50 -11.60
N THR A 33 15.32 3.66 -12.56
CA THR A 33 16.76 3.49 -12.36
C THR A 33 17.35 4.54 -11.43
N SER A 34 16.69 5.70 -11.30
CA SER A 34 17.09 6.80 -10.41
C SER A 34 16.56 6.62 -8.98
N LEU A 35 15.71 5.62 -8.73
CA LEU A 35 15.17 5.37 -7.40
C LEU A 35 16.25 4.80 -6.45
N PRO A 36 16.15 5.09 -5.14
CA PRO A 36 17.04 4.53 -4.13
C PRO A 36 17.09 3.00 -4.22
N HIS A 37 18.27 2.44 -3.95
CA HIS A 37 18.53 0.99 -3.88
C HIS A 37 18.34 0.20 -5.19
N THR A 38 17.68 0.74 -6.21
CA THR A 38 17.44 0.06 -7.50
C THR A 38 18.72 -0.43 -8.14
N ALA A 39 19.73 0.44 -8.29
CA ALA A 39 21.00 0.05 -8.92
C ALA A 39 21.66 -1.14 -8.20
N LYS A 40 21.64 -1.16 -6.86
CA LYS A 40 22.20 -2.26 -6.05
C LYS A 40 21.37 -3.54 -6.22
N ALA A 41 20.04 -3.45 -6.19
CA ALA A 41 19.15 -4.59 -6.40
C ALA A 41 19.30 -5.21 -7.80
N LEU A 42 19.48 -4.38 -8.85
CA LEU A 42 19.68 -4.84 -10.22
C LEU A 42 21.02 -5.55 -10.41
N GLN A 43 22.09 -5.12 -9.73
CA GLN A 43 23.39 -5.79 -9.79
C GLN A 43 23.35 -7.23 -9.24
N LEU A 44 22.41 -7.53 -8.35
CA LEU A 44 22.21 -8.86 -7.78
C LEU A 44 21.37 -9.78 -8.70
N LEU A 45 20.76 -9.25 -9.76
CA LEU A 45 19.97 -10.04 -10.70
C LEU A 45 20.84 -10.62 -11.82
N PRO A 46 20.48 -11.81 -12.35
CA PRO A 46 21.07 -12.30 -13.59
C PRO A 46 20.90 -11.29 -14.74
N PRO A 47 21.92 -11.09 -15.60
CA PRO A 47 21.80 -10.24 -16.77
C PRO A 47 20.61 -10.63 -17.65
N GLY A 48 19.82 -9.64 -18.08
CA GLY A 48 18.67 -9.86 -18.96
C GLY A 48 17.41 -10.40 -18.28
N HIS A 49 17.34 -10.40 -16.94
CA HIS A 49 16.13 -10.80 -16.20
C HIS A 49 14.98 -9.80 -16.37
N LYS A 50 14.26 -9.88 -17.50
CA LYS A 50 13.13 -9.00 -17.86
C LYS A 50 11.76 -9.67 -17.75
N GLN A 51 11.72 -11.00 -17.72
CA GLN A 51 10.46 -11.75 -17.78
C GLN A 51 9.89 -12.00 -16.38
N SER A 52 8.57 -11.82 -16.25
CA SER A 52 7.84 -12.15 -15.05
C SER A 52 7.69 -13.66 -14.89
N LYS A 53 7.94 -14.16 -13.68
CA LYS A 53 7.68 -15.55 -13.26
C LYS A 53 6.37 -15.69 -12.51
N LEU A 54 5.55 -14.64 -12.48
CA LEU A 54 4.30 -14.62 -11.72
C LEU A 54 3.33 -15.71 -12.20
N ARG A 55 3.31 -16.00 -13.51
CA ARG A 55 2.45 -17.05 -14.07
C ARG A 55 2.87 -18.46 -13.64
N ASP A 56 4.15 -18.67 -13.37
CA ASP A 56 4.65 -19.96 -12.88
C ASP A 56 4.13 -20.25 -11.45
N LEU A 57 3.98 -19.20 -10.63
CA LEU A 57 3.44 -19.32 -9.28
C LEU A 57 1.92 -19.48 -9.25
N PHE A 58 1.24 -18.80 -10.18
CA PHE A 58 -0.21 -18.77 -10.33
C PHE A 58 -0.64 -19.31 -11.71
N PRO A 59 -0.45 -20.61 -11.95
CA PRO A 59 -0.91 -21.24 -13.18
C PRO A 59 -2.45 -21.27 -13.21
N GLN A 60 -3.01 -21.56 -14.38
CA GLN A 60 -4.43 -21.39 -14.68
C GLN A 60 -5.34 -22.23 -13.77
N GLU A 61 -4.84 -23.34 -13.24
CA GLU A 61 -5.55 -24.22 -12.31
C GLU A 61 -5.72 -23.58 -10.91
N LYS A 62 -4.80 -22.67 -10.53
CA LYS A 62 -4.87 -21.94 -9.25
C LYS A 62 -5.61 -20.62 -9.38
N LEU A 63 -5.45 -19.93 -10.51
CA LEU A 63 -6.04 -18.62 -10.75
C LEU A 63 -6.47 -18.50 -12.21
N SER A 64 -7.77 -18.19 -12.42
CA SER A 64 -8.30 -18.00 -13.77
C SER A 64 -7.56 -16.89 -14.51
N GLU A 65 -7.66 -16.89 -15.83
CA GLU A 65 -7.03 -15.88 -16.66
C GLU A 65 -7.45 -14.46 -16.25
N GLU A 66 -8.74 -14.25 -15.99
CA GLU A 66 -9.27 -12.96 -15.56
C GLU A 66 -8.76 -12.56 -14.17
N GLY A 67 -8.57 -13.53 -13.27
CA GLY A 67 -8.02 -13.26 -11.94
C GLY A 67 -6.55 -12.92 -12.00
N PHE A 68 -5.81 -13.58 -12.89
CA PHE A 68 -4.40 -13.28 -13.10
C PHE A 68 -4.18 -11.90 -13.70
N GLN A 69 -5.04 -11.46 -14.63
CA GLN A 69 -5.00 -10.09 -15.17
C GLN A 69 -5.15 -9.04 -14.07
N VAL A 70 -6.04 -9.27 -13.09
CA VAL A 70 -6.16 -8.40 -11.91
C VAL A 70 -4.88 -8.43 -11.07
N LEU A 71 -4.37 -9.63 -10.75
CA LEU A 71 -3.16 -9.79 -9.94
C LEU A 71 -1.95 -9.09 -10.58
N GLN A 72 -1.71 -9.33 -11.87
CA GLN A 72 -0.63 -8.71 -12.63
C GLN A 72 -0.76 -7.18 -12.65
N GLY A 73 -1.98 -6.66 -12.85
CA GLY A 73 -2.23 -5.22 -12.82
C GLY A 73 -1.95 -4.59 -11.45
N LEU A 74 -2.37 -5.26 -10.36
CA LEU A 74 -2.14 -4.79 -8.99
C LEU A 74 -0.66 -4.81 -8.61
N LEU A 75 0.10 -5.79 -9.11
CA LEU A 75 1.54 -5.94 -8.85
C LEU A 75 2.42 -5.22 -9.89
N THR A 76 1.86 -4.34 -10.72
CA THR A 76 2.68 -3.54 -11.65
C THR A 76 3.63 -2.63 -10.88
N CYS A 77 4.94 -2.74 -11.18
CA CYS A 77 6.00 -2.02 -10.48
C CYS A 77 5.82 -0.50 -10.58
N ASN A 78 5.58 0.02 -11.80
CA ASN A 78 5.32 1.44 -12.02
C ASN A 78 3.97 1.84 -11.37
N PRO A 79 3.98 2.73 -10.35
CA PRO A 79 2.77 3.13 -9.65
C PRO A 79 1.76 3.85 -10.54
N ASP A 80 2.22 4.63 -11.54
CA ASP A 80 1.35 5.39 -12.45
C ASP A 80 0.60 4.48 -13.44
N LYS A 81 1.12 3.27 -13.66
CA LYS A 81 0.50 2.24 -14.50
C LYS A 81 -0.20 1.15 -13.69
N ARG A 82 -0.09 1.20 -12.36
CA ARG A 82 -0.65 0.17 -11.47
C ARG A 82 -2.17 0.23 -11.49
N LEU A 83 -2.79 -0.95 -11.54
CA LEU A 83 -4.23 -1.08 -11.50
C LEU A 83 -4.77 -0.54 -10.16
N THR A 84 -5.72 0.38 -10.21
CA THR A 84 -6.37 0.89 -9.00
C THR A 84 -7.41 -0.10 -8.49
N ALA A 85 -7.71 -0.07 -7.20
CA ALA A 85 -8.76 -0.92 -6.61
C ALA A 85 -10.12 -0.72 -7.29
N ALA A 86 -10.49 0.52 -7.60
CA ALA A 86 -11.75 0.84 -8.28
C ALA A 86 -11.81 0.29 -9.72
N ALA A 87 -10.68 0.29 -10.44
CA ALA A 87 -10.59 -0.32 -11.76
C ALA A 87 -10.60 -1.86 -11.68
N ALA A 88 -9.90 -2.44 -10.69
CA ALA A 88 -9.87 -3.88 -10.46
C ALA A 88 -11.28 -4.46 -10.24
N LEU A 89 -12.13 -3.79 -9.46
CA LEU A 89 -13.51 -4.23 -9.19
C LEU A 89 -14.40 -4.28 -10.44
N LYS A 90 -14.03 -3.59 -11.52
CA LYS A 90 -14.75 -3.62 -12.80
C LYS A 90 -14.30 -4.78 -13.69
N HIS A 91 -13.28 -5.55 -13.29
CA HIS A 91 -12.76 -6.65 -14.09
C HIS A 91 -13.71 -7.85 -14.09
N ARG A 92 -13.68 -8.65 -15.17
CA ARG A 92 -14.55 -9.84 -15.33
C ARG A 92 -14.43 -10.84 -14.19
N TRP A 93 -13.26 -10.89 -13.55
CA TRP A 93 -13.02 -11.73 -12.38
C TRP A 93 -13.98 -11.44 -11.22
N PHE A 94 -14.40 -10.19 -11.05
CA PHE A 94 -15.39 -9.79 -10.04
C PHE A 94 -16.82 -9.72 -10.57
N ALA A 95 -17.02 -9.76 -11.89
CA ALA A 95 -18.34 -9.66 -12.53
C ALA A 95 -19.11 -11.00 -12.55
N ALA A 96 -18.40 -12.14 -12.48
CA ALA A 96 -19.06 -13.43 -12.43
C ALA A 96 -19.78 -13.63 -11.07
N PRO A 97 -21.07 -14.03 -11.05
CA PRO A 97 -21.72 -14.40 -9.82
C PRO A 97 -20.95 -15.57 -9.21
N ARG A 98 -20.25 -15.29 -8.10
CA ARG A 98 -19.54 -16.31 -7.35
C ARG A 98 -20.53 -17.43 -7.02
N PRO A 99 -20.27 -18.70 -7.37
CA PRO A 99 -21.14 -19.79 -6.93
C PRO A 99 -21.25 -19.70 -5.41
N ALA A 100 -22.48 -19.69 -4.89
CA ALA A 100 -22.83 -19.32 -3.51
C ALA A 100 -21.96 -20.01 -2.43
N ALA A 101 -21.39 -21.18 -2.75
CA ALA A 101 -20.47 -21.92 -1.90
C ALA A 101 -19.18 -21.15 -1.50
N ALA A 102 -18.69 -20.22 -2.33
CA ALA A 102 -17.47 -19.45 -2.02
C ALA A 102 -17.77 -18.08 -1.37
N ALA A 103 -19.03 -17.62 -1.35
CA ALA A 103 -19.43 -16.44 -0.58
C ALA A 103 -19.67 -16.81 0.90
N ALA A 104 -20.17 -18.02 1.17
CA ALA A 104 -20.47 -18.50 2.52
C ALA A 104 -19.24 -18.71 3.43
N LYS A 105 -18.02 -18.75 2.87
CA LYS A 105 -16.78 -18.89 3.67
C LYS A 105 -16.08 -17.59 4.00
N VAL A 106 -16.55 -16.46 3.46
CA VAL A 106 -16.17 -15.15 4.02
C VAL A 106 -17.27 -14.81 5.01
N GLY A 107 -17.34 -15.58 6.11
CA GLY A 107 -17.90 -15.05 7.34
C GLY A 107 -17.24 -13.70 7.51
N ALA A 108 -18.07 -12.65 7.57
CA ALA A 108 -17.64 -11.27 7.70
C ALA A 108 -16.39 -11.26 8.56
N LEU A 109 -15.29 -10.71 8.06
CA LEU A 109 -14.16 -10.36 8.91
C LEU A 109 -14.74 -9.36 9.90
N SER A 110 -15.30 -9.90 10.98
CA SER A 110 -15.70 -9.19 12.17
C SER A 110 -14.36 -8.89 12.81
N PHE A 111 -13.73 -7.83 12.29
CA PHE A 111 -12.65 -7.20 13.01
C PHE A 111 -13.25 -6.86 14.37
N PRO A 112 -12.68 -7.36 15.48
CA PRO A 112 -13.13 -6.93 16.77
C PRO A 112 -12.92 -5.43 16.82
N VAL A 113 -14.01 -4.66 16.76
CA VAL A 113 -14.01 -3.26 17.18
C VAL A 113 -13.65 -3.32 18.66
N LYS A 114 -12.35 -3.22 18.95
CA LYS A 114 -11.92 -2.88 20.29
C LYS A 114 -12.39 -1.45 20.49
N THR A 115 -13.54 -1.29 21.12
CA THR A 115 -13.94 0.00 21.70
C THR A 115 -12.82 0.42 22.63
N ALA A 116 -12.04 1.42 22.21
CA ALA A 116 -11.04 2.04 23.06
C ALA A 116 -11.75 2.61 24.30
N PRO A 117 -11.18 2.44 25.51
CA PRO A 117 -11.75 3.09 26.69
C PRO A 117 -11.73 4.60 26.44
N ARG A 118 -12.89 5.25 26.63
CA ARG A 118 -12.97 6.71 26.62
C ARG A 118 -12.16 7.25 27.80
N ILE A 119 -10.89 7.58 27.55
CA ILE A 119 -10.07 8.31 28.51
C ILE A 119 -10.71 9.69 28.66
N LYS A 120 -11.37 9.91 29.80
CA LYS A 120 -11.83 11.25 30.18
C LYS A 120 -10.58 12.06 30.51
N PHE A 121 -10.19 12.95 29.60
CA PHE A 121 -9.15 13.93 29.87
C PHE A 121 -9.68 14.87 30.96
N ILE A 122 -9.18 14.71 32.18
CA ILE A 122 -9.36 15.69 33.26
C ILE A 122 -8.18 16.65 33.11
N PRO A 123 -8.37 17.87 32.56
CA PRO A 123 -7.29 18.83 32.51
C PRO A 123 -6.83 19.11 33.96
N PRO A 124 -5.52 19.09 34.25
CA PRO A 124 -5.02 19.54 35.54
C PRO A 124 -5.47 20.99 35.76
N ALA A 125 -5.93 21.29 36.97
CA ALA A 125 -6.38 22.62 37.33
C ALA A 125 -5.29 23.65 37.01
N MET A 126 -5.52 24.46 35.98
CA MET A 126 -4.62 25.58 35.68
C MET A 126 -4.65 26.53 36.87
N SER A 127 -3.49 26.74 37.47
CA SER A 127 -3.26 27.81 38.44
C SER A 127 -3.60 29.15 37.77
N GLN A 128 -4.70 29.78 38.21
CA GLN A 128 -5.31 31.01 37.69
C GLN A 128 -4.43 32.27 37.79
N LYS A 129 -3.10 32.15 37.93
CA LYS A 129 -2.26 33.27 38.32
C LYS A 129 -1.82 34.19 37.18
N ASN A 130 -2.14 33.89 35.90
CA ASN A 130 -1.78 34.75 34.77
C ASN A 130 -2.86 34.79 33.68
N LEU A 131 -4.11 35.13 34.01
CA LEU A 131 -5.08 35.52 32.98
C LEU A 131 -4.74 36.93 32.44
N LEU A 132 -4.18 36.98 31.23
CA LEU A 132 -4.30 38.17 30.39
C LEU A 132 -5.79 38.39 30.13
N LYS A 133 -6.34 39.43 30.73
CA LYS A 133 -7.74 39.84 30.60
C LYS A 133 -7.98 40.38 29.20
N ILE A 134 -8.24 39.49 28.25
CA ILE A 134 -8.77 39.91 26.95
C ILE A 134 -10.30 39.95 27.10
N PRO A 135 -10.95 41.11 26.94
CA PRO A 135 -12.40 41.20 27.01
C PRO A 135 -13.05 40.34 25.92
N VAL A 136 -14.12 39.63 26.29
CA VAL A 136 -14.88 38.70 25.43
C VAL A 136 -15.29 39.31 24.08
N ALA A 137 -15.48 40.63 24.02
CA ALA A 137 -15.80 41.34 22.78
C ALA A 137 -14.70 41.20 21.70
N VAL A 138 -13.43 41.16 22.10
CA VAL A 138 -12.29 41.03 21.17
C VAL A 138 -12.21 39.61 20.61
N TRP A 139 -12.57 38.61 21.41
CA TRP A 139 -12.60 37.20 20.97
C TRP A 139 -13.68 36.94 19.91
N ASN A 140 -14.89 37.48 20.12
CA ASN A 140 -16.00 37.24 19.20
C ASN A 140 -15.80 37.92 17.84
N ALA A 141 -15.08 39.04 17.77
CA ALA A 141 -14.76 39.72 16.52
C ALA A 141 -13.79 38.92 15.62
N ALA A 142 -12.93 38.08 16.22
CA ALA A 142 -11.93 37.31 15.48
C ALA A 142 -12.50 36.05 14.77
N GLN A 143 -13.77 35.72 15.01
CA GLN A 143 -14.42 34.52 14.46
C GLN A 143 -15.36 34.80 13.27
N GLN A 144 -15.40 36.03 12.76
CA GLN A 144 -16.26 36.39 11.61
C GLN A 144 -15.50 37.00 10.42
N VAL A 145 -14.35 36.43 10.04
CA VAL A 145 -13.77 36.64 8.70
C VAL A 145 -13.57 35.31 8.02
#